data_AF-A0A7S2S9X5-F1
#
_entry.id   AF-A0A7S2S9X5-F1
#
_cell.length_a   1.000
_cell.length_b   1.000
_cell.length_c   1.000
_cell.angle_alpha   90.00
_cell.angle_beta   90.00
_cell.angle_gamma   90.00
#
_symmetry.space_group_name_H-M   'P 1'
#
loop_
_entity.id
_entity.type
_entity.pdbx_description
1 polymer ?
#
loop_
_entity_poly.entity_id
_entity_poly.type
_entity_poly.pdbx_seq_one_letter_code
_entity_poly.pdbx_strand_id
1 'polypeptide(L)'
;VANSPERIDPSRKKPTLHEIPKVVGGLNAESTKVASAFYQSVFAEVVPVTSAEHSEATKLLENSFRAVNISFINEFADFCKMSGLDTDHIIDAASTKPYGFTPFRSWIGVG
;
A
#
# COMPACT_ATOMS: atom_id res chain seq x y z
N VAL A 1 17.48 -13.50 12.35
CA VAL A 1 17.34 -12.25 11.56
C VAL A 1 15.92 -12.19 11.01
N ALA A 2 15.32 -10.99 10.96
CA ALA A 2 13.98 -10.79 10.42
C ALA A 2 13.92 -9.51 9.58
N ASN A 3 13.09 -9.55 8.54
CA ASN A 3 12.73 -8.40 7.72
C ASN A 3 11.42 -7.78 8.22
N SER A 4 11.32 -6.46 8.14
CA SER A 4 10.08 -5.73 8.42
C SER A 4 10.04 -4.44 7.58
N PRO A 5 9.28 -4.44 6.46
CA PRO A 5 9.28 -3.32 5.53
C PRO A 5 8.68 -2.07 6.15
N GLU A 6 9.11 -0.91 5.65
CA GLU A 6 8.51 0.38 5.97
C GLU A 6 7.25 0.61 5.13
N ARG A 7 6.18 1.10 5.77
CA ARG A 7 4.85 1.29 5.18
C ARG A 7 4.30 2.70 5.39
N ILE A 8 5.07 3.59 6.01
CA ILE A 8 4.72 5.01 6.18
C ILE A 8 4.66 5.73 4.82
N ASP A 9 3.65 6.57 4.65
CA ASP A 9 3.62 7.61 3.63
C ASP A 9 4.06 8.94 4.27
N PRO A 10 5.25 9.49 3.94
CA PRO A 10 5.77 10.71 4.56
C PRO A 10 4.92 11.95 4.29
N SER A 11 4.04 11.91 3.28
CA SER A 11 3.14 13.01 2.94
C SER A 11 1.86 13.01 3.79
N ARG A 12 1.58 11.93 4.54
CA ARG A 12 0.36 11.78 5.34
C ARG A 12 0.66 11.82 6.83
N LYS A 13 -0.13 12.63 7.56
CA LYS A 13 -0.06 12.70 9.03
C LYS A 13 -0.88 11.62 9.74
N LYS A 14 -1.78 10.95 9.01
CA LYS A 14 -2.64 9.87 9.51
C LYS A 14 -2.72 8.74 8.48
N PRO A 15 -2.82 7.46 8.90
CA PRO A 15 -2.69 6.99 10.29
C PRO A 15 -1.30 7.29 10.87
N THR A 16 -1.21 7.42 12.20
CA THR A 16 0.07 7.63 12.89
C THR A 16 0.94 6.39 12.76
N LEU A 17 2.25 6.52 13.03
CA LEU A 17 3.19 5.39 12.97
C LEU A 17 2.70 4.19 13.79
N HIS A 18 2.20 4.43 14.99
CA HIS A 18 1.71 3.40 15.91
C HIS A 18 0.51 2.62 15.34
N GLU A 19 -0.32 3.26 14.52
CA GLU A 19 -1.57 2.68 13.98
C GLU A 19 -1.35 1.90 12.67
N ILE A 20 -0.21 2.04 12.01
CA ILE A 20 0.09 1.33 10.76
C ILE A 20 0.46 -0.13 11.12
N PRO A 21 -0.25 -1.15 10.59
CA PRO A 21 0.08 -2.53 10.88
C PRO A 21 1.50 -2.89 10.44
N LYS A 22 2.30 -3.48 11.32
CA LYS A 22 3.70 -3.81 11.06
C LYS A 22 3.84 -5.25 10.57
N VAL A 23 4.24 -5.44 9.32
CA VAL A 23 4.53 -6.78 8.76
C VAL A 23 5.91 -7.24 9.21
N VAL A 24 6.04 -8.48 9.66
CA VAL A 24 7.31 -9.05 10.14
C VAL A 24 7.51 -10.47 9.61
N GLY A 25 8.64 -10.73 8.95
CA GLY A 25 9.02 -12.06 8.45
C GLY A 25 10.45 -12.42 8.83
N GLY A 26 10.63 -13.49 9.61
CA GLY A 26 11.94 -14.03 10.01
C GLY A 26 12.51 -15.04 9.02
N LEU A 27 13.83 -15.27 9.09
CA LEU A 27 14.46 -16.43 8.42
C LEU A 27 14.05 -17.78 9.04
N ASN A 28 13.50 -17.74 10.26
CA ASN A 28 12.92 -18.88 10.95
C ASN A 28 11.85 -18.40 11.95
N ALA A 29 11.05 -19.33 12.47
CA ALA A 29 9.93 -19.03 13.36
C ALA A 29 10.34 -18.28 14.63
N GLU A 30 11.47 -18.65 15.25
CA GLU A 30 12.00 -17.96 16.43
C GLU A 30 12.37 -16.51 16.12
N SER A 31 13.01 -16.26 14.97
CA SER A 31 13.33 -14.88 14.53
C SER A 31 12.06 -14.05 14.32
N THR A 32 11.03 -14.61 13.69
CA THR A 32 9.73 -13.94 13.51
C THR A 32 9.11 -13.61 14.87
N LYS A 33 9.12 -14.56 15.81
CA LYS A 33 8.52 -14.42 17.14
C LYS A 33 9.21 -13.32 17.96
N VAL A 34 10.54 -13.34 18.03
CA VAL A 34 11.32 -12.34 18.76
C VAL A 34 11.13 -10.95 18.16
N ALA A 35 11.21 -10.82 16.83
CA ALA A 35 10.99 -9.54 16.15
C ALA A 35 9.56 -9.03 16.33
N SER A 36 8.56 -9.92 16.29
CA SER A 36 7.16 -9.54 16.51
C SER A 36 6.94 -9.02 17.93
N ALA A 37 7.49 -9.69 18.94
CA ALA A 37 7.41 -9.24 20.33
C ALA A 37 8.06 -7.87 20.55
N PHE A 38 9.19 -7.61 19.87
CA PHE A 38 9.82 -6.29 19.88
C PHE A 38 8.88 -5.22 19.28
N TYR A 39 8.34 -5.44 18.08
CA TYR A 39 7.50 -4.46 17.42
C TYR A 39 6.15 -4.23 18.11
N GLN A 40 5.63 -5.21 18.85
CA GLN A 40 4.42 -5.07 19.67
C GLN A 40 4.56 -4.00 20.77
N SER A 41 5.78 -3.64 21.16
CA SER A 41 6.00 -2.53 22.10
C SER A 41 5.82 -1.15 21.48
N VAL A 42 5.82 -1.05 20.14
CA VAL A 42 5.82 0.21 19.39
C VAL A 42 4.60 0.37 18.48
N PHE A 43 4.06 -0.73 17.94
CA PHE A 43 2.95 -0.73 16.98
C PHE A 43 1.71 -1.39 17.61
N ALA A 44 0.52 -0.85 17.33
CA ALA A 44 -0.75 -1.38 17.81
C ALA A 44 -1.05 -2.76 17.22
N GLU A 45 -0.63 -3.01 15.97
CA GLU A 45 -0.85 -4.27 15.27
C GLU A 45 0.46 -4.76 14.63
N VAL A 46 0.78 -6.03 14.85
CA VAL A 46 1.90 -6.73 14.22
C VAL A 46 1.36 -7.93 13.45
N VAL A 47 1.71 -8.03 12.18
CA VAL A 47 1.28 -9.06 11.23
C VAL A 47 2.47 -9.97 10.91
N PRO A 48 2.65 -11.09 11.64
CA PRO A 48 3.72 -12.04 11.34
C PRO A 48 3.41 -12.81 10.05
N VAL A 49 4.43 -12.97 9.20
CA VAL A 49 4.38 -13.79 7.99
C VAL A 49 5.35 -14.96 8.06
N THR A 50 5.18 -15.91 7.16
CA THR A 50 5.85 -17.22 7.17
C THR A 50 7.35 -17.17 6.92
N SER A 51 7.84 -16.16 6.18
CA SER A 51 9.27 -15.98 5.92
C SER A 51 9.66 -14.52 5.63
N ALA A 52 10.96 -14.22 5.63
CA ALA A 52 11.48 -12.92 5.24
C ALA A 52 11.06 -12.54 3.80
N GLU A 53 11.07 -13.51 2.87
CA GLU A 53 10.66 -13.34 1.48
C GLU A 53 9.17 -12.95 1.37
N HIS A 54 8.30 -13.54 2.18
CA HIS A 54 6.88 -13.13 2.21
C HIS A 54 6.73 -11.68 2.68
N SER A 55 7.56 -11.25 3.63
CA SER A 55 7.56 -9.88 4.13
C SER A 55 8.06 -8.90 3.06
N GLU A 56 9.09 -9.27 2.30
CA GLU A 56 9.61 -8.46 1.18
C GLU A 56 8.62 -8.40 0.01
N ALA A 57 8.08 -9.54 -0.39
CA ALA A 57 7.10 -9.65 -1.47
C ALA A 57 5.83 -8.85 -1.17
N THR A 58 5.40 -8.77 0.10
CA THR A 58 4.28 -7.91 0.51
C THR A 58 4.54 -6.45 0.14
N LYS A 59 5.74 -5.94 0.43
CA LYS A 59 6.09 -4.55 0.10
C LYS A 59 6.17 -4.31 -1.40
N LEU A 60 6.73 -5.27 -2.14
CA LEU A 60 6.78 -5.21 -3.60
C LEU A 60 5.37 -5.20 -4.20
N LEU A 61 4.46 -6.02 -3.69
CA LEU A 61 3.07 -6.08 -4.12
C LEU A 61 2.35 -4.74 -3.87
N GLU A 62 2.47 -4.17 -2.67
CA GLU A 62 1.88 -2.87 -2.32
C GLU A 62 2.32 -1.76 -3.29
N ASN A 63 3.63 -1.68 -3.53
CA ASN A 63 4.21 -0.67 -4.42
C ASN A 63 3.78 -0.90 -5.87
N SER A 64 3.79 -2.15 -6.34
CA SER A 64 3.41 -2.51 -7.71
C SER A 64 1.93 -2.26 -7.97
N PHE A 65 1.07 -2.60 -7.00
CA PHE A 65 -0.38 -2.34 -7.08
C PHE A 65 -0.65 -0.84 -7.22
N ARG A 66 0.01 0.00 -6.42
CA ARG A 66 -0.11 1.46 -6.55
C ARG A 66 0.40 1.95 -7.90
N ALA A 67 1.55 1.48 -8.35
CA ALA A 67 2.15 1.89 -9.62
C ALA A 67 1.23 1.58 -10.82
N VAL A 68 0.74 0.35 -10.91
CA VAL A 68 -0.15 -0.09 -11.99
C VAL A 68 -1.43 0.73 -12.04
N ASN A 69 -2.07 0.97 -10.89
CA ASN A 69 -3.31 1.74 -10.87
C ASN A 69 -3.09 3.22 -11.21
N ILE A 70 -1.99 3.85 -10.78
CA ILE A 70 -1.66 5.23 -11.18
C ILE A 70 -1.44 5.31 -12.69
N SER A 71 -0.66 4.39 -13.26
CA SER A 71 -0.44 4.33 -14.71
C SER A 71 -1.74 4.14 -15.49
N PHE A 72 -2.60 3.22 -15.03
CA PHE A 72 -3.92 3.00 -15.64
C PHE A 72 -4.78 4.26 -15.62
N ILE A 73 -4.85 4.97 -14.49
CA ILE A 73 -5.64 6.21 -14.40
C ILE A 73 -5.05 7.32 -15.27
N ASN A 74 -3.72 7.41 -15.39
CA ASN A 74 -3.07 8.35 -16.30
C ASN A 74 -3.47 8.09 -17.76
N GLU A 75 -3.40 6.84 -18.23
CA GLU A 75 -3.83 6.47 -19.59
C GLU A 75 -5.34 6.70 -19.80
N PHE A 76 -6.16 6.37 -18.80
CA PHE A 76 -7.59 6.63 -18.84
C PHE A 76 -7.91 8.13 -18.90
N ALA A 77 -7.11 8.97 -18.22
CA ALA A 77 -7.26 10.42 -18.27
C ALA A 77 -6.94 10.98 -19.65
N ASP A 78 -5.92 10.46 -20.33
CA ASP A 78 -5.59 10.85 -21.70
C ASP A 78 -6.72 10.48 -22.67
N PHE A 79 -7.32 9.29 -22.53
CA PHE A 79 -8.50 8.88 -23.29
C PHE A 79 -9.71 9.79 -23.04
N CYS A 80 -9.99 10.11 -21.77
CA CYS A 80 -11.10 11.01 -21.42
C CYS A 80 -10.90 12.40 -22.01
N LYS A 81 -9.67 12.93 -21.97
CA LYS A 81 -9.31 14.21 -22.56
C LYS A 81 -9.57 14.24 -24.08
N MET A 82 -9.23 13.18 -24.79
CA MET A 82 -9.55 13.04 -26.23
C MET A 82 -11.06 13.01 -26.50
N SER A 83 -11.84 12.53 -25.55
CA SER A 83 -13.31 12.39 -25.65
C SER A 83 -14.07 13.58 -25.08
N GLY A 84 -13.38 14.62 -24.58
CA GLY A 84 -14.01 15.77 -23.92
C GLY A 84 -14.68 15.44 -22.57
N LEU A 85 -14.25 14.36 -21.92
CA LEU A 85 -14.80 13.89 -20.64
C LEU A 85 -13.92 14.34 -19.46
N ASP A 86 -14.56 14.62 -18.33
CA ASP A 86 -13.89 14.94 -17.07
C ASP A 86 -13.57 13.66 -16.29
N THR A 87 -12.30 13.27 -16.30
CA THR A 87 -11.79 12.09 -15.62
C THR A 87 -12.03 12.14 -14.11
N ASP A 88 -11.88 13.29 -13.47
CA ASP A 88 -12.03 13.40 -12.01
C ASP A 88 -13.47 13.20 -11.58
N HIS A 89 -14.41 13.78 -12.34
CA HIS A 89 -15.83 13.56 -12.13
C HIS A 89 -16.23 12.08 -12.33
N ILE A 90 -15.65 11.41 -13.33
CA ILE A 90 -15.86 9.97 -13.55
C ILE A 90 -15.33 9.15 -12.37
N ILE A 91 -14.12 9.45 -11.87
CA ILE A 91 -13.53 8.75 -10.72
C ILE A 91 -14.37 8.97 -9.46
N ASP A 92 -14.86 10.19 -9.23
CA ASP A 92 -15.76 10.50 -8.11
C ASP A 92 -17.05 9.67 -8.18
N ALA A 93 -17.67 9.61 -9.36
CA ALA A 93 -18.86 8.79 -9.58
C ALA A 93 -18.56 7.29 -9.39
N ALA A 94 -17.43 6.79 -9.89
CA ALA A 94 -17.04 5.39 -9.71
C ALA A 94 -16.73 5.06 -8.23
N SER A 95 -16.24 6.04 -7.46
CA SER A 95 -15.92 5.90 -6.04
C SER A 95 -17.15 5.69 -5.16
N THR A 96 -18.36 5.96 -5.65
CA THR A 96 -19.59 5.67 -4.89
C THR A 96 -19.94 4.18 -4.88
N LYS A 97 -19.27 3.35 -5.70
CA LYS A 97 -19.49 1.91 -5.72
C LYS A 97 -18.88 1.29 -4.45
N PRO A 98 -19.67 0.55 -3.63
CA PRO A 98 -19.20 0.08 -2.32
C PRO A 98 -18.20 -1.08 -2.39
N TYR A 99 -17.93 -1.64 -3.58
CA TYR A 99 -17.03 -2.77 -3.76
C TYR A 99 -16.36 -2.76 -5.14
N GLY A 100 -15.15 -3.34 -5.20
CA GLY A 100 -14.43 -3.58 -6.45
C GLY A 100 -13.87 -2.34 -7.13
N PHE A 101 -13.92 -1.17 -6.47
CA PHE A 101 -13.26 0.04 -6.93
C PHE A 101 -12.58 0.73 -5.75
N THR A 102 -11.29 1.01 -5.91
CA THR A 102 -10.51 1.84 -4.98
C THR A 102 -10.00 3.02 -5.80
N PRO A 103 -10.31 4.26 -5.43
CA PRO A 103 -9.93 5.40 -6.25
C PRO A 103 -8.43 5.61 -6.26
N PHE A 104 -7.88 5.68 -7.47
CA PHE A 104 -6.56 6.24 -7.75
C PHE A 104 -6.74 7.51 -8.58
N ARG A 105 -5.85 8.47 -8.40
CA ARG A 105 -5.87 9.75 -9.11
C ARG A 105 -4.65 9.85 -10.01
N SER A 106 -4.79 10.60 -11.09
CA SER A 106 -3.68 10.89 -11.96
C SER A 106 -2.58 11.62 -11.18
N TRP A 107 -1.34 11.25 -11.46
CA TRP A 107 -0.18 11.87 -10.86
C TRP A 107 0.97 11.88 -11.86
N ILE A 108 1.83 12.89 -11.73
CA ILE A 108 2.99 13.11 -12.62
C ILE A 108 4.06 11.99 -12.55
N GLY A 109 3.84 10.92 -11.77
CA GLY A 109 4.74 9.77 -11.68
C GLY A 109 4.42 8.81 -10.53
N VAL A 110 5.23 7.75 -10.38
CA VAL A 110 5.22 6.87 -9.21
C VAL A 110 6.52 7.13 -8.44
N GLY A 111 6.42 7.80 -7.30
CA GLY A 111 7.51 7.98 -6.33
C GLY A 111 7.36 7.05 -5.15
#